data_AF-A0A256XTV9-F1
#
_entry.id   AF-A0A256XTV9-F1
#
_cell.length_a   1.000
_cell.length_b   1.000
_cell.length_c   1.000
_cell.angle_alpha   90.00
_cell.angle_beta   90.00
_cell.angle_gamma   90.00
#
_symmetry.space_group_name_H-M   'P 1'
#
loop_
_entity.id
_entity.type
_entity.pdbx_description
1 polymer ?
#
loop_
_entity_poly.entity_id
_entity_poly.type
_entity_poly.pdbx_seq_one_letter_code
_entity_poly.pdbx_strand_id
1 'polypeptide(L)' 'MPSHGSLNKAGKVRNATPKIPPQPKKNLIPRRRNRRNYLRRIIYATSLK' A
#
# COMPACT_ATOMS: atom_id res chain seq x y z
N MET A 1 39.09 22.11 -4.98
CA MET A 1 37.67 21.74 -5.13
C MET A 1 37.23 21.11 -3.80
N PRO A 2 36.17 21.57 -3.12
CA PRO A 2 35.78 20.96 -1.85
C PRO A 2 35.22 19.56 -2.13
N SER A 3 35.89 18.53 -1.62
CA SER A 3 35.57 17.12 -1.91
C SER A 3 34.23 16.65 -1.33
N HIS A 4 33.64 17.41 -0.40
CA HIS A 4 32.47 16.99 0.38
C HIS A 4 31.37 18.06 0.37
N GLY A 5 30.17 17.64 -0.04
CA GLY A 5 28.97 18.48 -0.05
C GLY A 5 28.31 18.63 1.33
N SER A 6 27.35 19.55 1.44
CA SER A 6 26.62 19.80 2.69
C SER A 6 25.72 18.63 3.07
N LEU A 7 25.90 18.09 4.27
CA LEU A 7 25.09 17.01 4.85
C LEU A 7 23.75 17.51 5.45
N ASN A 8 23.54 18.83 5.51
CA ASN A 8 22.43 19.45 6.26
C ASN A 8 21.04 19.11 5.69
N LYS A 9 20.95 18.60 4.46
CA LYS A 9 19.68 18.22 3.81
C LYS A 9 19.33 16.74 4.02
N ALA A 10 20.19 15.95 4.67
CA ALA A 10 19.95 14.52 4.88
C ALA A 10 18.66 14.31 5.70
N GLY A 11 17.75 13.47 5.19
CA GLY A 11 16.52 13.10 5.90
C GLY A 11 15.45 14.21 6.03
N LYS A 12 15.67 15.42 5.51
CA LYS A 12 14.76 16.58 5.65
C LYS A 12 13.30 16.22 5.33
N VAL A 13 13.08 15.56 4.20
CA VAL A 13 11.72 15.21 3.73
C VAL A 13 11.07 14.17 4.63
N ARG A 14 11.82 13.14 5.05
CA ARG A 14 11.30 12.07 5.92
C ARG A 14 10.93 12.58 7.32
N ASN A 15 11.68 13.53 7.84
CA ASN A 15 11.41 14.15 9.14
C ASN A 15 10.27 15.18 9.07
N ALA A 16 10.09 15.83 7.93
CA ALA A 16 8.99 16.77 7.71
C ALA A 16 7.63 16.07 7.54
N THR A 17 7.60 14.82 7.07
CA THR A 17 6.35 14.08 6.89
C THR A 17 5.79 13.59 8.23
N PRO A 18 4.55 13.97 8.62
CA PRO A 18 3.95 13.48 9.85
C PRO A 18 3.71 11.97 9.77
N LYS A 19 3.94 11.26 10.89
CA LYS A 19 3.74 9.81 10.94
C LYS A 19 2.26 9.46 11.02
N ILE A 20 1.71 8.91 9.94
CA ILE A 20 0.32 8.43 9.88
C ILE A 20 0.25 6.98 10.40
N PRO A 21 -0.65 6.66 11.35
CA PRO A 21 -0.83 5.29 11.83
C PRO A 21 -1.46 4.39 10.74
N PRO A 22 -1.12 3.09 10.69
CA PRO A 22 -1.72 2.17 9.75
C PRO A 22 -3.18 1.91 10.09
N GLN A 23 -4.05 1.81 9.07
CA GLN A 23 -5.43 1.36 9.27
C GLN A 23 -5.47 -0.15 9.61
N PRO A 24 -6.35 -0.58 10.53
CA PRO A 24 -6.49 -2.00 10.87
C PRO A 24 -7.01 -2.79 9.66
N LYS A 25 -6.31 -3.88 9.29
CA LYS A 25 -6.67 -4.71 8.14
C LYS A 25 -7.43 -5.96 8.59
N LYS A 26 -8.61 -6.20 8.03
CA LYS A 26 -9.38 -7.46 8.18
C LYS A 26 -9.21 -8.35 6.95
N ASN A 27 -7.97 -8.75 6.67
CA ASN A 27 -7.69 -9.62 5.51
C ASN A 27 -8.30 -11.01 5.72
N LEU A 28 -8.96 -11.54 4.69
CA LEU A 28 -9.49 -12.89 4.71
C LEU A 28 -8.36 -13.93 4.50
N ILE A 29 -8.51 -15.10 5.12
CA ILE A 29 -7.68 -16.28 4.89
C ILE A 29 -7.65 -16.62 3.37
N PRO A 30 -6.52 -17.09 2.81
CA PRO A 30 -6.35 -17.31 1.36
C PRO A 30 -7.50 -18.06 0.69
N ARG A 31 -8.02 -19.13 1.32
CA ARG A 31 -9.16 -19.90 0.79
C ARG A 31 -10.41 -19.03 0.57
N ARG A 32 -10.76 -18.19 1.57
CA ARG A 32 -11.91 -17.27 1.47
C ARG A 32 -11.66 -16.14 0.48
N ARG A 33 -10.44 -15.59 0.45
CA ARG A 33 -10.03 -14.56 -0.51
C ARG A 33 -10.15 -15.06 -1.94
N ASN A 34 -9.62 -16.24 -2.24
CA ASN A 34 -9.61 -16.81 -3.58
C ASN A 34 -11.03 -17.14 -4.06
N ARG A 35 -11.87 -17.75 -3.20
CA ARG A 35 -13.28 -17.99 -3.52
C ARG A 35 -14.03 -16.69 -3.82
N ARG A 36 -13.86 -15.65 -2.98
CA ARG A 36 -14.52 -14.35 -3.19
C ARG A 36 -14.04 -13.64 -4.45
N ASN A 37 -12.77 -13.82 -4.84
CA ASN A 37 -12.22 -13.26 -6.07
C ASN A 37 -12.74 -13.99 -7.30
N TYR A 38 -12.80 -15.32 -7.28
CA TYR A 38 -13.38 -16.12 -8.36
C TYR A 38 -14.85 -15.74 -8.60
N LEU A 39 -15.65 -15.71 -7.53
CA LEU A 39 -17.05 -15.28 -7.59
C LEU A 39 -17.20 -13.88 -8.22
N ARG A 40 -16.47 -12.89 -7.70
CA ARG A 40 -16.54 -11.51 -8.22
C ARG A 40 -16.05 -11.35 -9.65
N ARG A 41 -14.97 -12.04 -10.04
CA ARG A 41 -14.29 -11.81 -11.32
C ARG A 41 -14.82 -12.68 -12.45
N ILE A 42 -15.34 -13.85 -12.15
CA ILE A 42 -15.76 -14.83 -13.17
C ILE A 42 -17.28 -14.96 -13.18
N ILE A 43 -17.89 -15.21 -12.02
CA ILE A 43 -19.32 -15.53 -11.94
C ILE A 43 -20.18 -14.26 -12.05
N TYR A 44 -19.85 -13.22 -11.27
CA TYR A 44 -20.65 -11.99 -11.22
C TYR A 44 -20.24 -10.92 -12.24
N ALA A 45 -19.09 -11.09 -12.90
CA ALA A 45 -18.60 -10.11 -13.86
C ALA A 45 -19.49 -10.01 -15.11
N THR A 46 -20.20 -11.07 -15.46
CA THR A 46 -21.07 -11.15 -16.65
C THR A 46 -22.55 -10.87 -16.34
N SER A 47 -22.96 -10.97 -15.07
CA SER A 47 -24.37 -10.80 -14.67
C SER A 47 -24.77 -9.34 -14.41
N LEU A 48 -23.83 -8.40 -14.51
CA LEU A 48 -24.10 -6.97 -14.53
C LEU A 48 -24.17 -6.53 -15.99
N LYS A 49 -25.30 -6.85 -16.63
CA LYS A 49 -25.69 -6.28 -17.91
C LYS A 49 -27.07 -5.67 -17.76
#